data_AF-A0A6I9P164-F1
#
_entry.id   AF-A0A6I9P164-F1
#
_cell.length_a   1.000
_cell.length_b   1.000
_cell.length_c   1.000
_cell.angle_alpha   90.00
_cell.angle_beta   90.00
_cell.angle_gamma   90.00
#
_symmetry.space_group_name_H-M   'P 1'
#
loop_
_entity.id
_entity.type
_entity.pdbx_description
1 polymer ?
#
loop_
_entity_poly.entity_id
_entity_poly.type
_entity_poly.pdbx_seq_one_letter_code
_entity_poly.pdbx_strand_id
1 'polypeptide(L)'
;MLKSRHNLQDDVREDLYKAVNDWVAAIGKKRKFMGGDQPNLADLAVFGVLRVMEGLEAFDDMMKNSKVKPWYRRMERASLNHEGRT
;
A
#
# COMPACT_ATOMS: atom_id res chain seq x y z
N MET A 1 -3.25 28.85 18.40
CA MET A 1 -4.20 27.73 18.59
C MET A 1 -4.29 26.98 17.26
N LEU A 2 -3.65 25.81 17.12
CA LEU A 2 -3.85 24.83 16.01
C LEU A 2 -2.83 23.68 16.21
N LYS A 3 -2.93 22.93 17.31
CA LYS A 3 -2.07 21.75 17.56
C LYS A 3 -2.83 20.41 17.60
N SER A 4 -4.15 20.41 17.61
CA SER A 4 -4.93 19.16 17.68
C SER A 4 -5.13 18.46 16.33
N ARG A 5 -5.02 19.18 15.20
CA ARG A 5 -5.16 18.55 13.87
C ARG A 5 -3.89 17.87 13.38
N HIS A 6 -2.70 18.36 13.75
CA HIS A 6 -1.44 17.73 13.36
C HIS A 6 -1.22 16.41 14.11
N ASN A 7 -1.47 16.37 15.43
CA ASN A 7 -1.33 15.14 16.21
C ASN A 7 -2.15 13.96 15.64
N LEU A 8 -3.39 14.19 15.24
CA LEU A 8 -4.23 13.14 14.62
C LEU A 8 -3.71 12.69 13.24
N GLN A 9 -3.10 13.59 12.46
CA GLN A 9 -2.55 13.22 11.16
C GLN A 9 -1.27 12.40 11.29
N ASP A 10 -0.43 12.69 12.28
CA ASP A 10 0.79 11.95 12.53
C ASP A 10 0.47 10.51 13.01
N ASP A 11 -0.44 10.35 13.98
CA ASP A 11 -0.85 9.02 14.48
C ASP A 11 -1.45 8.14 13.36
N VAL A 12 -2.31 8.69 12.51
CA VAL A 12 -2.94 7.94 11.42
C VAL A 12 -1.93 7.53 10.34
N ARG A 13 -0.92 8.37 10.08
CA ARG A 13 0.17 8.03 9.15
C ARG A 13 1.04 6.92 9.72
N GLU A 14 1.38 6.99 11.00
CA GLU A 14 2.16 5.94 11.67
C GLU A 14 1.42 4.60 11.68
N ASP A 15 0.13 4.60 12.00
CA ASP A 15 -0.72 3.40 11.96
C ASP A 15 -0.79 2.81 10.56
N LEU A 16 -0.92 3.66 9.54
CA LEU A 16 -0.91 3.21 8.15
C LEU A 16 0.44 2.59 7.78
N TYR A 17 1.56 3.25 8.10
CA TYR A 17 2.89 2.73 7.79
C TYR A 17 3.13 1.40 8.48
N LYS A 18 2.70 1.27 9.74
CA LYS A 18 2.75 0.02 10.48
C LYS A 18 1.91 -1.06 9.79
N ALA A 19 0.65 -0.77 9.45
CA ALA A 19 -0.25 -1.73 8.79
C ALA A 19 0.30 -2.19 7.44
N VAL A 20 0.86 -1.28 6.64
CA VAL A 20 1.48 -1.59 5.35
C VAL A 20 2.75 -2.41 5.52
N ASN A 21 3.60 -2.10 6.51
CA ASN A 21 4.78 -2.89 6.80
C ASN A 21 4.41 -4.30 7.28
N ASP A 22 3.40 -4.43 8.14
CA ASP A 22 2.86 -5.70 8.61
C ASP A 22 2.29 -6.52 7.44
N TRP A 23 1.60 -5.86 6.49
CA TRP A 23 1.11 -6.47 5.26
C TRP A 23 2.24 -7.05 4.40
N VAL A 24 3.28 -6.25 4.12
CA VAL A 24 4.45 -6.69 3.34
C VAL A 24 5.18 -7.82 4.05
N ALA A 25 5.27 -7.77 5.39
CA ALA A 25 5.86 -8.84 6.19
C ALA A 25 5.05 -10.14 6.11
N ALA A 26 3.71 -10.05 6.10
CA ALA A 26 2.81 -11.20 6.02
C ALA A 26 2.88 -11.93 4.67
N ILE A 27 3.06 -11.19 3.57
CA ILE A 27 3.34 -11.79 2.24
C ILE A 27 4.62 -12.64 2.32
N GLY A 28 5.64 -12.10 2.98
CA GLY A 28 6.94 -12.73 3.18
C GLY A 28 7.83 -12.68 1.94
N LYS A 29 8.99 -13.33 2.02
CA LYS A 29 10.00 -13.31 0.93
C LYS A 29 9.74 -14.32 -0.19
N LYS A 30 8.87 -15.31 0.04
CA LYS A 30 8.63 -16.43 -0.88
C LYS A 30 7.52 -16.18 -1.88
N ARG A 31 6.59 -15.27 -1.58
CA ARG A 31 5.39 -15.00 -2.39
C ARG A 31 5.47 -13.60 -2.99
N LYS A 32 4.87 -13.42 -4.17
CA LYS A 32 4.85 -12.12 -4.87
C LYS A 32 3.70 -11.24 -4.39
N PHE A 33 2.59 -11.89 -4.04
CA PHE A 33 1.34 -11.32 -3.53
C PHE A 33 0.85 -12.16 -2.35
N MET A 34 -0.16 -11.67 -1.63
CA MET A 34 -0.82 -12.45 -0.59
C MET A 34 -1.50 -13.70 -1.18
N GLY A 35 -2.04 -13.58 -2.39
CA GLY A 35 -2.55 -14.70 -3.20
C GLY A 35 -1.48 -15.67 -3.76
N GLY A 36 -0.19 -15.45 -3.50
CA GLY A 36 0.90 -16.27 -4.02
C GLY A 36 1.52 -15.68 -5.27
N ASP A 37 1.28 -16.30 -6.43
CA ASP A 37 1.80 -15.86 -7.73
C ASP A 37 0.91 -14.82 -8.43
N GLN A 38 -0.38 -14.80 -8.11
CA GLN A 38 -1.36 -13.82 -8.60
C GLN A 38 -2.00 -13.10 -7.41
N PRO A 39 -2.43 -11.83 -7.58
CA PRO A 39 -3.12 -11.10 -6.53
C PRO A 39 -4.50 -11.69 -6.27
N ASN A 40 -4.90 -11.74 -4.99
CA ASN A 40 -6.25 -12.13 -4.59
C ASN A 40 -7.08 -10.90 -4.17
N LEU A 41 -8.29 -11.13 -3.66
CA LEU A 41 -9.17 -10.06 -3.16
C LEU A 41 -8.54 -9.21 -2.05
N ALA A 42 -7.69 -9.81 -1.21
CA ALA A 42 -7.02 -9.07 -0.13
C ALA A 42 -5.94 -8.13 -0.70
N ASP A 43 -5.15 -8.60 -1.68
CA ASP A 43 -4.21 -7.73 -2.39
C ASP A 43 -4.92 -6.57 -3.09
N LEU A 44 -6.07 -6.82 -3.73
CA LEU A 44 -6.87 -5.80 -4.40
C LEU A 44 -7.45 -4.77 -3.42
N ALA A 45 -7.97 -5.21 -2.28
CA ALA A 45 -8.51 -4.33 -1.26
C ALA A 45 -7.43 -3.37 -0.72
N VAL A 46 -6.25 -3.89 -0.36
CA VAL A 46 -5.13 -3.08 0.14
C VAL A 46 -4.62 -2.14 -0.94
N PHE A 47 -4.51 -2.62 -2.19
CA PHE A 47 -4.07 -1.80 -3.31
C PHE A 47 -5.05 -0.64 -3.59
N GLY A 48 -6.36 -0.89 -3.53
CA GLY A 48 -7.38 0.14 -3.69
C GLY A 48 -7.28 1.25 -2.64
N VAL A 49 -7.07 0.89 -1.37
CA VAL A 49 -6.87 1.86 -0.29
C VAL A 49 -5.63 2.72 -0.55
N LEU A 50 -4.50 2.11 -0.92
CA LEU A 50 -3.27 2.84 -1.19
C LEU A 50 -3.35 3.72 -2.42
N ARG A 51 -4.05 3.28 -3.48
CA ARG A 51 -4.27 4.07 -4.70
C ARG A 51 -5.05 5.36 -4.43
N VAL A 52 -6.03 5.34 -3.52
CA VAL A 52 -6.78 6.56 -3.11
C VAL A 52 -5.88 7.58 -2.42
N MET A 53 -4.81 7.12 -1.78
CA MET A 53 -3.84 7.97 -1.09
C MET A 53 -2.73 8.49 -2.01
N GLU A 54 -2.69 8.05 -3.27
CA GLU A 54 -1.71 8.49 -4.25
C GLU A 54 -1.83 10.01 -4.49
N GLY A 55 -0.70 10.72 -4.44
CA GLY A 55 -0.64 12.18 -4.51
C GLY A 55 -0.67 12.89 -3.15
N LEU A 56 -0.82 12.16 -2.04
CA LEU A 56 -0.59 12.68 -0.68
C LEU A 56 0.88 12.55 -0.30
N GLU A 57 1.39 13.51 0.49
CA GLU A 57 2.76 13.48 1.02
C GLU A 57 3.05 12.19 1.82
N ALA A 58 2.06 11.69 2.58
CA ALA A 58 2.19 10.45 3.32
C ALA A 58 2.39 9.22 2.43
N PHE A 59 1.80 9.20 1.24
CA PHE A 59 2.01 8.10 0.29
C PHE A 59 3.42 8.12 -0.28
N ASP A 60 3.92 9.31 -0.65
CA ASP A 60 5.29 9.48 -1.11
C ASP A 60 6.31 9.06 -0.04
N ASP A 61 6.05 9.45 1.21
CA ASP A 61 6.91 9.08 2.34
C ASP A 61 6.85 7.58 2.64
N MET A 62 5.67 6.96 2.61
CA MET A 62 5.52 5.50 2.70
C MET A 62 6.31 4.79 1.60
N MET A 63 6.21 5.26 0.35
CA MET A 63 6.88 4.67 -0.80
C MET A 63 8.40 4.80 -0.74
N LYS A 64 8.92 5.81 -0.02
CA LYS A 64 10.36 6.01 0.24
C LYS A 64 10.87 5.22 1.45
N ASN A 65 10.09 5.18 2.53
CA ASN A 65 10.54 4.65 3.83
C ASN A 65 10.13 3.20 4.11
N SER A 66 9.26 2.60 3.28
CA SER A 66 8.79 1.23 3.50
C SER A 66 9.18 0.26 2.38
N LYS A 67 9.01 -1.03 2.67
CA LYS A 67 9.26 -2.13 1.71
C LYS A 67 8.04 -2.42 0.83
N VAL A 68 7.01 -1.58 0.84
CA VAL A 68 5.79 -1.78 0.05
C VAL A 68 5.99 -1.54 -1.44
N LYS A 69 6.93 -0.69 -1.81
CA LYS A 69 7.15 -0.22 -3.19
C LYS A 69 7.26 -1.35 -4.23
N PRO A 70 8.02 -2.44 -4.01
CA PRO A 70 8.06 -3.56 -4.96
C PRO A 70 6.72 -4.30 -5.10
N TRP A 71 5.95 -4.44 -4.01
CA TRP A 71 4.62 -5.07 -4.07
C TRP A 71 3.61 -4.15 -4.76
N TYR A 72 3.60 -2.85 -4.44
CA TYR A 72 2.70 -1.87 -5.06
C TYR A 72 2.91 -1.79 -6.58
N ARG A 73 4.16 -1.74 -7.05
CA ARG A 73 4.45 -1.77 -8.50
C ARG A 73 4.02 -3.05 -9.20
N ARG A 74 4.08 -4.19 -8.51
CA ARG A 74 3.56 -5.46 -9.06
C ARG A 74 2.04 -5.43 -9.15
N MET A 75 1.37 -4.85 -8.15
CA MET A 75 -0.09 -4.66 -8.16
C MET A 75 -0.52 -3.71 -9.27
N GLU A 76 0.18 -2.59 -9.46
CA GLU A 76 -0.07 -1.64 -10.54
C GLU A 76 0.05 -2.31 -11.92
N ARG A 77 1.12 -3.09 -12.13
CA ARG A 77 1.28 -3.86 -13.37
C ARG A 77 0.18 -4.91 -13.55
N ALA A 78 -0.22 -5.57 -12.47
CA ALA A 78 -1.30 -6.56 -12.51
C ALA A 78 -2.67 -5.91 -12.77
N SER A 79 -2.94 -4.71 -12.23
CA SER A 79 -4.18 -3.98 -12.48
C SER A 79 -4.24 -3.47 -13.93
N LEU A 80 -3.16 -2.90 -14.44
CA LEU A 80 -3.07 -2.45 -15.84
C LEU A 80 -3.28 -3.60 -16.83
N ASN A 81 -2.76 -4.78 -16.52
CA ASN A 81 -2.93 -5.96 -17.37
C ASN A 81 -4.36 -6.53 -17.36
N HIS A 82 -5.16 -6.26 -16.32
CA HIS A 82 -6.58 -6.62 -16.28
C HIS A 82 -7.47 -5.59 -16.98
N GLU A 83 -7.11 -4.30 -16.95
CA GLU A 83 -7.83 -3.23 -17.64
C GLU A 83 -7.65 -3.27 -19.18
N GLY A 84 -6.68 -4.04 -19.70
CA GLY A 84 -6.41 -4.22 -21.13
C GLY A 84 -7.21 -5.33 -21.84
N ARG A 85 -8.22 -5.94 -21.19
CA ARG A 85 -9.16 -6.88 -21.83
C ARG A 85 -10.55 -6.24 -21.95
N THR A 86 -10.70 -5.35 -22.91
CA THR A 86 -11.97 -5.01 -23.57
C THR A 86 -11.75 -5.01 -25.06
#